data_AF-A0A821A713-F1
#
_entry.id   AF-A0A821A713-F1
#
_cell.length_a   1.000
_cell.length_b   1.000
_cell.length_c   1.000
_cell.angle_alpha   90.00
_cell.angle_beta   90.00
_cell.angle_gamma   90.00
#
_symmetry.space_group_name_H-M   'P 1'
#
loop_
_entity.id
_entity.type
_entity.pdbx_description
1 polymer ?
#
loop_
_entity_poly.entity_id
_entity_poly.type
_entity_poly.pdbx_seq_one_letter_code
_entity_poly.pdbx_strand_id
1 'polypeptide(L)'
;KLFTTIHKHYTVEEWKEFAAGNSGILENVAISTGMTENDFKKLREIINAIPELDYICVDVANGYSEHFVEFVRLVRKEFPDKTIFAGNVVTGEMVEELILSGADIVKCGIGPGSVCTTRLKTGVGYPQVSCILECADAAHGLGGHIVSDGGCTSPGDVAKAFGAGADFVMLGGMLAGHDESGTGEIIERNGRKYKLFYGMSSKTAMDKHSGGVAEYRASEGKTVEVPYRGSAFGTAQDILGGVRSCCTYVGAGKLKELSRRTTFIRVSQQLNEIFSPNTIQG
;
A
#
# COMPACT_ATOMS: atom_id res chain seq x y z
N LYS A 1 -10.69 0.69 -12.13
CA LYS A 1 -9.39 0.12 -12.57
C LYS A 1 -8.57 -0.14 -11.31
N LEU A 2 -7.73 -1.18 -11.29
CA LEU A 2 -6.74 -1.37 -10.22
C LEU A 2 -5.46 -0.67 -10.63
N PHE A 3 -4.74 -0.14 -9.65
CA PHE A 3 -3.45 0.52 -9.83
C PHE A 3 -2.40 -0.24 -9.02
N THR A 4 -1.20 -0.44 -9.58
CA THR A 4 -0.17 -1.26 -8.95
C THR A 4 1.12 -0.49 -8.75
N THR A 5 1.60 -0.41 -7.52
CA THR A 5 2.98 0.03 -7.23
C THR A 5 3.91 -1.17 -7.37
N ILE A 6 4.68 -1.21 -8.46
CA ILE A 6 5.61 -2.31 -8.75
C ILE A 6 6.84 -2.17 -7.86
N HIS A 7 7.21 -3.26 -7.17
CA HIS A 7 8.31 -3.25 -6.22
C HIS A 7 9.65 -2.81 -6.86
N LYS A 8 10.52 -2.23 -6.04
CA LYS A 8 11.78 -1.64 -6.51
C LYS A 8 12.87 -2.63 -6.95
N HIS A 9 12.63 -3.96 -6.89
CA HIS A 9 13.69 -4.96 -7.10
C HIS A 9 13.95 -5.34 -8.56
N TYR A 10 13.08 -4.96 -9.50
CA TYR A 10 13.34 -5.19 -10.92
C TYR A 10 14.51 -4.33 -11.43
N THR A 11 15.23 -4.88 -12.40
CA THR A 11 16.30 -4.25 -13.17
C THR A 11 15.74 -3.32 -14.23
N VAL A 12 16.60 -2.48 -14.82
CA VAL A 12 16.21 -1.58 -15.91
C VAL A 12 15.74 -2.37 -17.14
N GLU A 13 16.39 -3.49 -17.41
CA GLU A 13 16.11 -4.40 -18.53
C GLU A 13 14.76 -5.10 -18.37
N GLU A 14 14.44 -5.60 -17.18
CA GLU A 14 13.12 -6.18 -16.89
C GLU A 14 12.01 -5.13 -17.04
N TRP A 15 12.25 -3.88 -16.66
CA TRP A 15 11.31 -2.79 -16.90
C TRP A 15 11.10 -2.49 -18.39
N LYS A 16 12.17 -2.49 -19.18
CA LYS A 16 12.10 -2.29 -20.64
C LYS A 16 11.31 -3.42 -21.30
N GLU A 17 11.56 -4.66 -20.91
CA GLU A 17 10.82 -5.83 -21.40
C GLU A 17 9.34 -5.74 -21.02
N PHE A 18 9.05 -5.41 -19.76
CA PHE A 18 7.68 -5.20 -19.29
C PHE A 18 6.97 -4.11 -20.10
N ALA A 19 7.59 -2.94 -20.30
CA ALA A 19 7.00 -1.84 -21.04
C ALA A 19 6.76 -2.17 -22.52
N ALA A 20 7.70 -2.86 -23.17
CA ALA A 20 7.57 -3.27 -24.56
C ALA A 20 6.37 -4.22 -24.78
N GLY A 21 6.08 -5.09 -23.81
CA GLY A 21 4.95 -6.03 -23.86
C GLY A 21 3.61 -5.46 -23.39
N ASN A 22 3.58 -4.32 -22.70
CA ASN A 22 2.43 -3.88 -21.90
C ASN A 22 2.12 -2.37 -21.99
N SER A 23 2.29 -1.75 -23.15
CA SER A 23 2.14 -0.29 -23.33
C SER A 23 0.83 0.31 -22.77
N GLY A 24 -0.30 -0.38 -22.92
CA GLY A 24 -1.61 0.08 -22.39
C GLY A 24 -1.79 -0.03 -20.87
N ILE A 25 -0.86 -0.67 -20.15
CA ILE A 25 -0.92 -0.88 -18.70
C ILE A 25 -0.09 0.16 -17.95
N LEU A 26 0.87 0.82 -18.61
CA LEU A 26 1.80 1.76 -17.98
C LEU A 26 1.10 2.91 -17.25
N GLU A 27 -0.05 3.37 -17.74
CA GLU A 27 -0.90 4.39 -17.08
C GLU A 27 -1.47 3.95 -15.71
N ASN A 28 -1.42 2.64 -15.39
CA ASN A 28 -2.00 2.05 -14.18
C ASN A 28 -0.93 1.48 -13.24
N VAL A 29 0.35 1.82 -13.43
CA VAL A 29 1.44 1.36 -12.57
C VAL A 29 2.32 2.51 -12.09
N ALA A 30 2.88 2.36 -10.89
CA ALA A 30 3.96 3.20 -10.40
C ALA A 30 5.23 2.39 -10.24
N ILE A 31 6.37 3.02 -10.51
CA ILE A 31 7.67 2.47 -10.13
C ILE A 31 7.95 2.81 -8.66
N SER A 32 8.19 1.79 -7.83
CA SER A 32 8.68 2.02 -6.47
C SER A 32 10.19 2.23 -6.43
N THR A 33 10.63 3.12 -5.54
CA THR A 33 12.05 3.40 -5.26
C THR A 33 12.29 3.53 -3.75
N GLY A 34 13.55 3.35 -3.32
CA GLY A 34 13.98 3.71 -1.97
C GLY A 34 14.45 5.16 -1.90
N MET A 35 15.39 5.44 -1.00
CA MET A 35 15.96 6.79 -0.78
C MET A 35 17.50 6.84 -0.84
N THR A 36 18.13 5.79 -1.38
CA THR A 36 19.59 5.76 -1.55
C THR A 36 20.02 6.38 -2.88
N GLU A 37 21.30 6.75 -3.01
CA GLU A 37 21.84 7.26 -4.28
C GLU A 37 21.70 6.24 -5.43
N ASN A 38 21.91 4.95 -5.14
CA ASN A 38 21.72 3.87 -6.11
C ASN A 38 20.25 3.71 -6.51
N ASP A 39 19.32 3.82 -5.56
CA ASP A 39 17.88 3.82 -5.84
C ASP A 39 17.53 4.99 -6.80
N PHE A 40 18.05 6.18 -6.55
CA PHE A 40 17.83 7.35 -7.40
C PHE A 40 18.44 7.22 -8.79
N LYS A 41 19.67 6.70 -8.89
CA LYS A 41 20.32 6.43 -10.18
C LYS A 41 19.48 5.45 -11.01
N LYS A 42 19.04 4.35 -10.40
CA LYS A 42 18.21 3.35 -11.09
C LYS A 42 16.86 3.92 -11.51
N LEU A 43 16.21 4.70 -10.65
CA LEU A 43 14.97 5.39 -10.99
C LEU A 43 15.13 6.26 -12.25
N ARG A 44 16.20 7.07 -12.31
CA ARG A 44 16.53 7.88 -13.50
C ARG A 44 16.74 7.04 -14.74
N GLU A 45 17.50 5.95 -14.64
CA GLU A 45 17.73 5.06 -15.78
C GLU A 45 16.43 4.45 -16.32
N ILE A 46 15.49 4.07 -15.43
CA ILE A 46 14.20 3.49 -15.83
C ILE A 46 13.28 4.54 -16.45
N ILE A 47 13.08 5.68 -15.80
CA ILE A 47 12.20 6.74 -16.32
C ILE A 47 12.73 7.29 -17.65
N ASN A 48 14.05 7.48 -17.80
CA ASN A 48 14.64 7.92 -19.06
C ASN A 48 14.48 6.89 -20.19
N ALA A 49 14.48 5.60 -19.85
CA ALA A 49 14.27 4.52 -20.82
C ALA A 49 12.79 4.35 -21.21
N ILE A 50 11.87 4.72 -20.32
CA ILE A 50 10.41 4.54 -20.47
C ILE A 50 9.69 5.81 -20.00
N PRO A 51 9.73 6.91 -20.79
CA PRO A 51 9.16 8.20 -20.39
C PRO A 51 7.65 8.18 -20.11
N GLU A 52 6.94 7.16 -20.59
CA GLU A 52 5.52 6.91 -20.41
C GLU A 52 5.15 6.46 -18.97
N LEU A 53 6.15 6.18 -18.12
CA LEU A 53 5.92 5.93 -16.70
C LEU A 53 5.63 7.25 -15.99
N ASP A 54 4.35 7.47 -15.67
CA ASP A 54 3.88 8.74 -15.09
C ASP A 54 3.88 8.79 -13.56
N TYR A 55 4.07 7.66 -12.89
CA TYR A 55 3.91 7.55 -11.44
C TYR A 55 5.15 6.98 -10.76
N ILE A 56 5.64 7.67 -9.73
CA ILE A 56 6.79 7.27 -8.93
C ILE A 56 6.32 7.07 -7.48
N CYS A 57 6.73 5.98 -6.84
CA CYS A 57 6.43 5.68 -5.44
C CYS A 57 7.70 5.60 -4.61
N VAL A 58 8.01 6.67 -3.86
CA VAL A 58 9.12 6.68 -2.92
C VAL A 58 8.67 5.96 -1.64
N ASP A 59 9.12 4.71 -1.47
CA ASP A 59 8.62 3.78 -0.46
C ASP A 59 9.72 3.40 0.53
N VAL A 60 9.56 3.87 1.78
CA VAL A 60 10.44 3.60 2.90
C VAL A 60 9.65 3.15 4.13
N ALA A 61 10.28 2.36 4.98
CA ALA A 61 9.64 1.84 6.19
C ALA A 61 9.27 2.95 7.19
N ASN A 62 10.06 4.02 7.23
CA ASN A 62 9.86 5.15 8.13
C ASN A 62 10.21 6.46 7.41
N GLY A 63 9.19 7.27 7.09
CA GLY A 63 9.36 8.57 6.44
C GLY A 63 9.79 9.70 7.39
N TYR A 64 9.88 9.48 8.70
CA TYR A 64 10.25 10.50 9.68
C TYR A 64 11.77 10.73 9.72
N SER A 65 12.33 11.23 8.62
CA SER A 65 13.72 11.69 8.56
C SER A 65 13.87 12.84 7.57
N GLU A 66 14.75 13.78 7.88
CA GLU A 66 15.10 14.90 6.99
C GLU A 66 15.63 14.40 5.64
N HIS A 67 16.45 13.34 5.65
CA HIS A 67 16.96 12.72 4.42
C HIS A 67 15.85 12.26 3.48
N PHE A 68 14.74 11.75 4.02
CA PHE A 68 13.60 11.33 3.20
C PHE A 68 12.90 12.53 2.54
N VAL A 69 12.71 13.62 3.29
CA VAL A 69 12.12 14.86 2.78
C VAL A 69 13.00 15.45 1.66
N GLU A 70 14.31 15.54 1.89
CA GLU A 70 15.27 15.99 0.88
C GLU A 70 15.26 15.11 -0.37
N PHE A 71 15.11 13.79 -0.18
CA PHE A 71 15.00 12.87 -1.31
C PHE A 71 13.72 13.13 -2.14
N VAL A 72 12.58 13.39 -1.49
CA VAL A 72 11.34 13.76 -2.21
C VAL A 72 11.52 15.05 -3.00
N ARG A 73 12.17 16.08 -2.41
CA ARG A 73 12.51 17.33 -3.12
C ARG A 73 13.39 17.07 -4.33
N LEU A 74 14.39 16.21 -4.19
CA LEU A 74 15.29 15.80 -5.27
C LEU A 74 14.52 15.11 -6.41
N VAL A 75 13.63 14.16 -6.08
CA VAL A 75 12.80 13.45 -7.07
C VAL A 75 11.87 14.42 -7.79
N ARG A 76 11.19 15.33 -7.07
CA ARG A 76 10.35 16.37 -7.70
C ARG A 76 11.14 17.28 -8.63
N LYS A 77 12.36 17.66 -8.25
CA LYS A 77 13.23 18.51 -9.08
C LYS A 77 13.63 17.82 -10.40
N GLU A 78 13.93 16.52 -10.34
CA GLU A 78 14.31 15.73 -11.52
C GLU A 78 13.10 15.43 -12.42
N PHE A 79 11.94 15.16 -11.82
CA PHE A 79 10.74 14.70 -12.51
C PHE A 79 9.54 15.63 -12.24
N PRO A 80 9.56 16.87 -12.74
CA PRO A 80 8.55 17.88 -12.42
C PRO A 80 7.15 17.55 -12.93
N ASP A 81 7.03 16.75 -14.00
CA ASP A 81 5.79 16.35 -14.66
C ASP A 81 5.19 15.04 -14.13
N LYS A 82 5.92 14.31 -13.26
CA LYS A 82 5.50 12.99 -12.76
C LYS A 82 4.66 13.12 -11.50
N THR A 83 3.74 12.17 -11.31
CA THR A 83 2.98 12.04 -10.06
C THR A 83 3.80 11.28 -9.03
N ILE A 84 4.01 11.87 -7.85
CA ILE A 84 4.88 11.33 -6.81
C ILE A 84 4.05 10.87 -5.61
N PHE A 85 4.12 9.58 -5.33
CA PHE A 85 3.73 9.00 -4.05
C PHE A 85 4.92 9.01 -3.10
N ALA A 86 4.71 9.34 -1.83
CA ALA A 86 5.76 9.28 -0.79
C ALA A 86 5.22 8.71 0.52
N GLY A 87 5.94 7.76 1.12
CA GLY A 87 5.62 7.25 2.46
C GLY A 87 6.57 6.17 2.96
N ASN A 88 6.36 5.60 4.15
CA ASN A 88 5.16 5.75 4.98
C ASN A 88 5.30 6.72 6.15
N VAL A 89 4.23 7.47 6.41
CA VAL A 89 4.07 8.38 7.55
C VAL A 89 2.70 8.19 8.20
N VAL A 90 2.45 8.78 9.38
CA VAL A 90 1.19 8.55 10.14
C VAL A 90 0.67 9.78 10.89
N THR A 91 1.22 10.97 10.66
CA THR A 91 0.80 12.22 11.33
C THR A 91 0.59 13.32 10.31
N GLY A 92 -0.34 14.24 10.61
CA GLY A 92 -0.70 15.34 9.71
C GLY A 92 0.49 16.23 9.36
N GLU A 93 1.37 16.55 10.32
CA GLU A 93 2.51 17.44 10.08
C GLU A 93 3.49 16.86 9.06
N MET A 94 3.73 15.55 9.12
CA MET A 94 4.63 14.90 8.18
C MET A 94 3.97 14.73 6.80
N VAL A 95 2.64 14.57 6.76
CA VAL A 95 1.89 14.60 5.49
C VAL A 95 2.02 15.96 4.82
N GLU A 96 1.83 17.04 5.57
CA GLU A 96 2.01 18.42 5.07
C GLU A 96 3.43 18.65 4.55
N GLU A 97 4.43 18.26 5.33
CA GLU A 97 5.84 18.42 4.95
C GLU A 97 6.17 17.70 3.63
N LEU A 98 5.65 16.48 3.43
CA LEU A 98 5.87 15.73 2.19
C LEU A 98 5.18 16.39 0.98
N ILE A 99 3.96 16.90 1.16
CA ILE A 99 3.24 17.58 0.08
C ILE A 99 3.96 18.88 -0.30
N LEU A 100 4.35 19.69 0.69
CA LEU A 100 5.12 20.93 0.47
C LEU A 100 6.48 20.65 -0.17
N SER A 101 7.04 19.47 0.05
CA SER A 101 8.31 19.02 -0.53
C SER A 101 8.17 18.45 -1.95
N GLY A 102 6.94 18.28 -2.44
CA GLY A 102 6.67 17.91 -3.82
C GLY A 102 6.00 16.55 -4.03
N ALA A 103 5.56 15.86 -2.97
CA ALA A 103 4.68 14.70 -3.13
C ALA A 103 3.26 15.13 -3.53
N ASP A 104 2.64 14.41 -4.46
CA ASP A 104 1.22 14.62 -4.80
C ASP A 104 0.31 13.74 -3.94
N ILE A 105 0.82 12.57 -3.53
CA ILE A 105 0.06 11.55 -2.82
C ILE A 105 0.90 11.02 -1.67
N VAL A 106 0.40 11.09 -0.44
CA VAL A 106 1.11 10.58 0.75
C VAL A 106 0.58 9.21 1.14
N LYS A 107 1.49 8.26 1.35
CA LYS A 107 1.15 6.89 1.76
C LYS A 107 1.21 6.79 3.28
N CYS A 108 0.07 6.44 3.89
CA CYS A 108 -0.09 6.43 5.33
C CYS A 108 -0.29 5.03 5.89
N GLY A 109 0.54 4.68 6.88
CA GLY A 109 0.42 3.41 7.60
C GLY A 109 1.75 2.90 8.16
N ILE A 110 1.90 2.90 9.49
CA ILE A 110 3.02 2.26 10.20
C ILE A 110 2.48 1.18 11.14
N GLY A 111 2.87 -0.07 10.86
CA GLY A 111 2.43 -1.24 11.60
C GLY A 111 1.06 -1.87 11.31
N PRO A 112 0.21 -1.42 10.35
CA PRO A 112 -1.11 -2.06 10.16
C PRO A 112 -1.05 -3.33 9.29
N GLY A 113 0.02 -3.55 8.53
CA GLY A 113 0.13 -4.65 7.57
C GLY A 113 0.04 -6.03 8.23
N SER A 114 -0.63 -6.99 7.58
CA SER A 114 -0.88 -8.34 8.11
C SER A 114 0.39 -9.17 8.39
N VAL A 115 1.49 -8.82 7.72
CA VAL A 115 2.83 -9.41 7.87
C VAL A 115 3.84 -8.46 8.52
N CYS A 116 3.39 -7.30 8.99
CA CYS A 116 4.23 -6.33 9.69
C CYS A 116 4.32 -6.68 11.18
N THR A 117 5.50 -6.51 11.75
CA THR A 117 5.77 -6.67 13.18
C THR A 117 6.37 -5.41 13.80
N THR A 118 6.40 -4.27 13.08
CA THR A 118 6.94 -2.99 13.55
C THR A 118 6.40 -2.60 14.93
N ARG A 119 5.07 -2.61 15.15
CA ARG A 119 4.48 -2.29 16.46
C ARG A 119 4.95 -3.21 17.57
N LEU A 120 5.07 -4.50 17.26
CA LEU A 120 5.52 -5.49 18.23
C LEU A 120 7.01 -5.34 18.55
N LYS A 121 7.83 -5.00 17.56
CA LYS A 121 9.29 -4.93 17.69
C LYS A 121 9.77 -3.60 18.25
N THR A 122 9.09 -2.51 17.91
CA THR A 122 9.55 -1.14 18.21
C THR A 122 8.63 -0.39 19.18
N GLY A 123 7.39 -0.86 19.38
CA GLY A 123 6.35 -0.12 20.08
C GLY A 123 5.74 1.03 19.25
N VAL A 124 6.26 1.29 18.05
CA VAL A 124 5.83 2.41 17.20
C VAL A 124 4.76 1.96 16.20
N GLY A 125 3.71 2.77 16.06
CA GLY A 125 2.71 2.64 15.01
C GLY A 125 1.45 3.43 15.32
N TYR A 126 0.53 3.47 14.37
CA TYR A 126 -0.68 4.31 14.47
C TYR A 126 -1.93 3.52 14.04
N PRO A 127 -2.99 3.40 14.86
CA PRO A 127 -4.25 2.77 14.45
C PRO A 127 -4.78 3.35 13.12
N GLN A 128 -4.98 2.47 12.12
CA GLN A 128 -5.06 2.92 10.72
C GLN A 128 -6.22 3.87 10.44
N VAL A 129 -7.42 3.62 10.98
CA VAL A 129 -8.57 4.52 10.76
C VAL A 129 -8.33 5.90 11.36
N SER A 130 -7.76 5.97 12.56
CA SER A 130 -7.40 7.24 13.22
C SER A 130 -6.32 7.99 12.44
N CYS A 131 -5.28 7.28 11.97
CA CYS A 131 -4.24 7.83 11.11
C CYS A 131 -4.84 8.50 9.87
N ILE A 132 -5.75 7.81 9.17
CA ILE A 132 -6.35 8.34 7.95
C ILE A 132 -7.30 9.51 8.22
N LEU A 133 -8.08 9.48 9.31
CA LEU A 133 -8.94 10.61 9.70
C LEU A 133 -8.14 11.91 9.87
N GLU A 134 -6.95 11.84 10.49
CA GLU A 134 -6.10 13.00 10.73
C GLU A 134 -5.28 13.39 9.49
N CYS A 135 -4.67 12.41 8.82
CA CYS A 135 -3.77 12.64 7.69
C CYS A 135 -4.52 13.07 6.42
N ALA A 136 -5.76 12.63 6.22
CA ALA A 136 -6.56 13.03 5.06
C ALA A 136 -6.89 14.52 5.08
N ASP A 137 -7.26 15.06 6.24
CA ASP A 137 -7.58 16.47 6.41
C ASP A 137 -6.36 17.36 6.09
N ALA A 138 -5.19 16.99 6.64
CA ALA A 138 -3.92 17.63 6.37
C ALA A 138 -3.56 17.60 4.86
N ALA A 139 -3.70 16.44 4.22
CA ALA A 139 -3.39 16.30 2.80
C ALA A 139 -4.30 17.16 1.91
N HIS A 140 -5.62 17.05 2.14
CA HIS A 140 -6.63 17.73 1.32
C HIS A 140 -6.58 19.24 1.50
N GLY A 141 -6.21 19.74 2.69
CA GLY A 141 -6.01 21.16 2.96
C GLY A 141 -4.92 21.81 2.10
N LEU A 142 -3.93 21.03 1.67
CA LEU A 142 -2.84 21.46 0.79
C LEU A 142 -3.01 21.03 -0.67
N GLY A 143 -4.13 20.37 -1.01
CA GLY A 143 -4.41 19.87 -2.35
C GLY A 143 -3.70 18.55 -2.72
N GLY A 144 -3.06 17.89 -1.75
CA GLY A 144 -2.52 16.55 -1.92
C GLY A 144 -3.57 15.46 -1.69
N HIS A 145 -3.19 14.21 -1.92
CA HIS A 145 -4.04 13.04 -1.72
C HIS A 145 -3.44 12.05 -0.72
N ILE A 146 -4.24 11.13 -0.21
CA ILE A 146 -3.81 10.15 0.79
C ILE A 146 -4.10 8.70 0.36
N VAL A 147 -3.14 7.82 0.60
CA VAL A 147 -3.31 6.36 0.50
C VAL A 147 -3.39 5.75 1.89
N SER A 148 -4.46 5.01 2.17
CA SER A 148 -4.49 4.10 3.32
C SER A 148 -3.77 2.80 2.99
N ASP A 149 -2.55 2.63 3.52
CA ASP A 149 -1.70 1.47 3.26
C ASP A 149 -1.71 0.45 4.41
N GLY A 150 -2.36 -0.69 4.14
CA GLY A 150 -2.36 -1.84 5.04
C GLY A 150 -3.53 -1.92 6.01
N GLY A 151 -3.63 -3.05 6.70
CA GLY A 151 -4.63 -3.31 7.74
C GLY A 151 -6.01 -3.79 7.26
N CYS A 152 -6.34 -3.63 5.99
CA CYS A 152 -7.61 -4.13 5.46
C CYS A 152 -7.61 -5.67 5.33
N THR A 153 -8.67 -6.30 5.84
CA THR A 153 -8.88 -7.75 5.70
C THR A 153 -10.23 -8.08 5.08
N SER A 154 -11.13 -7.10 4.95
CA SER A 154 -12.47 -7.24 4.38
C SER A 154 -12.86 -6.02 3.52
N PRO A 155 -13.86 -6.14 2.62
CA PRO A 155 -14.42 -4.99 1.90
C PRO A 155 -14.92 -3.86 2.81
N GLY A 156 -15.43 -4.22 4.00
CA GLY A 156 -15.88 -3.24 4.98
C GLY A 156 -14.74 -2.36 5.51
N ASP A 157 -13.52 -2.88 5.62
CA ASP A 157 -12.37 -2.08 6.06
C ASP A 157 -11.91 -1.11 4.97
N VAL A 158 -11.98 -1.54 3.70
CA VAL A 158 -11.74 -0.66 2.55
C VAL A 158 -12.75 0.48 2.54
N ALA A 159 -14.03 0.18 2.78
CA ALA A 159 -15.08 1.19 2.88
C ALA A 159 -14.84 2.16 4.06
N LYS A 160 -14.40 1.67 5.23
CA LYS A 160 -14.02 2.52 6.37
C LYS A 160 -12.83 3.42 6.03
N ALA A 161 -11.83 2.93 5.30
CA ALA A 161 -10.69 3.75 4.88
C ALA A 161 -11.12 4.92 3.99
N PHE A 162 -11.98 4.68 2.99
CA PHE A 162 -12.57 5.74 2.18
C PHE A 162 -13.46 6.68 3.01
N GLY A 163 -14.26 6.13 3.94
CA GLY A 163 -15.09 6.92 4.85
C GLY A 163 -14.27 7.79 5.80
N ALA A 164 -13.05 7.37 6.13
CA ALA A 164 -12.09 8.12 6.94
C ALA A 164 -11.38 9.23 6.17
N GLY A 165 -11.51 9.30 4.84
CA GLY A 165 -10.89 10.35 4.02
C GLY A 165 -9.84 9.85 3.03
N ALA A 166 -9.56 8.54 2.94
CA ALA A 166 -8.62 8.04 1.95
C ALA A 166 -9.07 8.34 0.51
N ASP A 167 -8.14 8.71 -0.37
CA ASP A 167 -8.38 8.77 -1.82
C ASP A 167 -8.11 7.41 -2.48
N PHE A 168 -7.16 6.67 -1.91
CA PHE A 168 -6.76 5.34 -2.35
C PHE A 168 -6.57 4.39 -1.16
N VAL A 169 -6.76 3.09 -1.39
CA VAL A 169 -6.50 2.06 -0.39
C VAL A 169 -5.54 1.03 -0.98
N MET A 170 -4.38 0.86 -0.37
CA MET A 170 -3.35 -0.08 -0.81
C MET A 170 -3.49 -1.41 -0.06
N LEU A 171 -3.50 -2.50 -0.83
CA LEU A 171 -3.80 -3.85 -0.35
C LEU A 171 -2.65 -4.81 -0.67
N GLY A 172 -2.02 -5.35 0.37
CA GLY A 172 -1.09 -6.48 0.24
C GLY A 172 -1.78 -7.81 0.54
N GLY A 173 -2.12 -8.03 1.81
CA GLY A 173 -2.61 -9.33 2.30
C GLY A 173 -3.89 -9.85 1.63
N MET A 174 -4.82 -8.96 1.26
CA MET A 174 -6.04 -9.35 0.54
C MET A 174 -5.75 -9.88 -0.87
N LEU A 175 -4.64 -9.48 -1.48
CA LEU A 175 -4.25 -9.83 -2.85
C LEU A 175 -3.15 -10.91 -2.92
N ALA A 176 -2.53 -11.27 -1.79
CA ALA A 176 -1.36 -12.14 -1.77
C ALA A 176 -1.62 -13.61 -2.18
N GLY A 177 -2.84 -14.12 -1.94
CA GLY A 177 -3.21 -15.52 -2.20
C GLY A 177 -3.69 -15.84 -3.62
N HIS A 178 -3.55 -14.90 -4.56
CA HIS A 178 -4.14 -15.01 -5.90
C HIS A 178 -3.14 -15.46 -6.98
N ASP A 179 -3.66 -15.89 -8.13
CA ASP A 179 -2.84 -16.31 -9.28
C ASP A 179 -1.88 -15.21 -9.73
N GLU A 180 -2.37 -13.97 -9.77
CA GLU A 180 -1.67 -12.79 -10.25
C GLU A 180 -0.66 -12.22 -9.24
N SER A 181 -0.59 -12.77 -8.02
CA SER A 181 0.38 -12.29 -7.03
C SER A 181 1.80 -12.76 -7.37
N GLY A 182 2.76 -11.83 -7.38
CA GLY A 182 4.16 -12.09 -7.72
C GLY A 182 4.96 -12.89 -6.69
N THR A 183 4.34 -13.31 -5.57
CA THR A 183 5.02 -14.02 -4.49
C THR A 183 4.52 -15.45 -4.32
N GLY A 184 5.47 -16.39 -4.40
CA GLY A 184 5.36 -17.74 -3.85
C GLY A 184 4.80 -18.78 -4.80
N GLU A 185 5.47 -19.94 -4.84
CA GLU A 185 4.90 -21.16 -5.43
C GLU A 185 3.64 -21.58 -4.67
N ILE A 186 2.73 -22.28 -5.37
CA ILE A 186 1.56 -22.88 -4.74
C ILE A 186 2.06 -24.08 -3.92
N ILE A 187 1.90 -23.99 -2.60
CA ILE A 187 2.23 -25.07 -1.67
C ILE A 187 0.96 -25.82 -1.32
N GLU A 188 0.99 -27.14 -1.41
CA GLU A 188 -0.11 -27.99 -0.96
C GLU A 188 0.19 -28.61 0.41
N ARG A 189 -0.74 -28.45 1.36
CA ARG A 189 -0.68 -29.06 2.68
C ARG A 189 -2.05 -29.55 3.10
N ASN A 190 -2.15 -30.82 3.49
CA ASN A 190 -3.39 -31.45 3.97
C ASN A 190 -4.58 -31.22 3.01
N GLY A 191 -4.34 -31.33 1.70
CA GLY A 191 -5.35 -31.12 0.65
C GLY A 191 -5.81 -29.66 0.46
N ARG A 192 -5.12 -28.69 1.07
CA ARG A 192 -5.36 -27.25 0.88
C ARG A 192 -4.16 -26.59 0.22
N LYS A 193 -4.45 -25.66 -0.70
CA LYS A 193 -3.44 -24.87 -1.41
C LYS A 193 -3.18 -23.54 -0.69
N TYR A 194 -1.92 -23.14 -0.67
CA TYR A 194 -1.42 -21.92 -0.03
C TYR A 194 -0.41 -21.22 -0.94
N LYS A 195 -0.23 -19.91 -0.74
CA LYS A 195 0.92 -19.16 -1.27
C LYS A 195 1.72 -18.57 -0.12
N LEU A 196 3.02 -18.39 -0.32
CA LEU A 196 3.89 -17.68 0.63
C LEU A 196 3.71 -16.17 0.47
N PHE A 197 3.49 -15.50 1.60
CA PHE A 197 3.39 -14.05 1.68
C PHE A 197 4.31 -13.53 2.79
N TYR A 198 5.10 -12.50 2.49
CA TYR A 198 6.07 -11.95 3.43
C TYR A 198 6.12 -10.43 3.37
N GLY A 199 6.45 -9.79 4.48
CA GLY A 199 6.68 -8.35 4.52
C GLY A 199 8.06 -7.99 3.94
N MET A 200 8.19 -6.83 3.31
CA MET A 200 9.45 -6.37 2.73
C MET A 200 10.56 -6.15 3.77
N SER A 201 10.19 -5.91 5.04
CA SER A 201 11.11 -5.84 6.18
C SER A 201 11.28 -7.19 6.91
N SER A 202 10.90 -8.31 6.28
CA SER A 202 11.10 -9.66 6.84
C SER A 202 12.50 -10.17 6.55
N LYS A 203 13.00 -11.11 7.37
CA LYS A 203 14.22 -11.86 7.08
C LYS A 203 14.19 -12.48 5.69
N THR A 204 13.07 -13.09 5.28
CA THR A 204 12.93 -13.66 3.93
C THR A 204 13.15 -12.64 2.83
N ALA A 205 12.59 -11.44 2.95
CA ALA A 205 12.80 -10.37 1.98
C ALA A 205 14.24 -9.84 2.00
N MET A 206 14.81 -9.63 3.19
CA MET A 206 16.17 -9.11 3.34
C MET A 206 17.23 -10.11 2.87
N ASP A 207 17.05 -11.40 3.14
CA ASP A 207 17.93 -12.45 2.63
C ASP A 207 17.87 -12.49 1.09
N LYS A 208 16.66 -12.38 0.51
CA LYS A 208 16.43 -12.41 -0.94
C LYS A 208 16.95 -11.18 -1.69
N HIS A 209 16.82 -9.99 -1.09
CA HIS A 209 17.02 -8.72 -1.79
C HIS A 209 18.18 -7.87 -1.26
N SER A 210 18.74 -8.22 -0.09
CA SER A 210 19.77 -7.42 0.59
C SER A 210 20.90 -8.26 1.19
N GLY A 211 20.93 -9.57 0.91
CA GLY A 211 22.01 -10.47 1.34
C GLY A 211 22.01 -10.81 2.84
N GLY A 212 20.95 -10.46 3.57
CA GLY A 212 20.82 -10.76 5.00
C GLY A 212 20.21 -9.64 5.83
N VAL A 213 19.89 -9.96 7.08
CA VAL A 213 19.54 -8.94 8.09
C VAL A 213 20.84 -8.36 8.65
N ALA A 214 20.99 -7.03 8.58
CA ALA A 214 22.14 -6.37 9.20
C ALA A 214 22.17 -6.66 10.71
N GLU A 215 23.35 -6.96 11.28
CA GLU A 215 23.48 -7.43 12.67
C GLU A 215 22.86 -6.48 13.71
N TYR A 216 22.84 -5.17 13.42
CA TYR A 216 22.28 -4.14 14.30
C TYR A 216 20.77 -3.93 14.15
N ARG A 217 20.09 -4.64 13.24
CA ARG A 217 18.64 -4.47 12.96
C ARG A 217 17.84 -5.71 13.29
N ALA A 218 16.62 -5.49 13.79
CA ALA A 218 15.61 -6.54 13.91
C ALA A 218 14.75 -6.63 12.64
N SER A 219 14.25 -7.83 12.35
CA SER A 219 13.24 -8.05 11.30
C SER A 219 11.87 -7.53 11.76
N GLU A 220 11.34 -6.56 11.03
CA GLU A 220 10.02 -5.93 11.25
C GLU A 220 8.92 -6.51 10.34
N GLY A 221 9.21 -7.61 9.67
CA GLY A 221 8.25 -8.41 8.93
C GLY A 221 8.31 -9.89 9.31
N LYS A 222 7.24 -10.61 9.00
CA LYS A 222 7.14 -12.07 9.06
C LYS A 222 6.79 -12.66 7.70
N THR A 223 7.00 -13.96 7.58
CA THR A 223 6.55 -14.78 6.44
C THR A 223 5.40 -15.67 6.93
N VAL A 224 4.32 -15.72 6.15
CA VAL A 224 3.12 -16.49 6.45
C VAL A 224 2.64 -17.25 5.23
N GLU A 225 1.89 -18.32 5.46
CA GLU A 225 1.14 -19.02 4.44
C GLU A 225 -0.27 -18.43 4.37
N VAL A 226 -0.66 -17.92 3.20
CA VAL A 226 -2.02 -17.45 2.94
C VAL A 226 -2.78 -18.48 2.11
N PRO A 227 -4.08 -18.72 2.39
CA PRO A 227 -4.87 -19.61 1.54
C PRO A 227 -4.83 -19.17 0.08
N TYR A 228 -4.71 -20.13 -0.82
CA TYR A 228 -4.86 -19.88 -2.26
C TYR A 228 -6.32 -19.56 -2.58
N ARG A 229 -6.54 -18.52 -3.39
CA ARG A 229 -7.86 -17.93 -3.67
C ARG A 229 -8.22 -17.88 -5.16
N GLY A 230 -7.41 -18.45 -6.05
CA GLY A 230 -7.62 -18.36 -7.50
C GLY A 230 -7.41 -16.93 -8.03
N SER A 231 -8.14 -16.54 -9.06
CA SER A 231 -7.98 -15.22 -9.68
C SER A 231 -8.36 -14.07 -8.74
N ALA A 232 -7.57 -12.99 -8.78
CA ALA A 232 -7.83 -11.75 -8.05
C ALA A 232 -9.11 -11.02 -8.51
N PHE A 233 -9.64 -11.35 -9.70
CA PHE A 233 -10.86 -10.72 -10.22
C PHE A 233 -12.05 -10.86 -9.25
N GLY A 234 -12.22 -12.04 -8.65
CA GLY A 234 -13.30 -12.28 -7.68
C GLY A 234 -13.19 -11.38 -6.45
N THR A 235 -12.01 -11.33 -5.84
CA THR A 235 -11.72 -10.44 -4.69
C THR A 235 -11.90 -8.97 -5.06
N ALA A 236 -11.46 -8.56 -6.26
CA ALA A 236 -11.65 -7.19 -6.71
C ALA A 236 -13.13 -6.84 -6.88
N GLN A 237 -13.95 -7.73 -7.45
CA GLN A 237 -15.40 -7.53 -7.56
C GLN A 237 -16.07 -7.46 -6.19
N ASP A 238 -15.66 -8.31 -5.24
CA ASP A 238 -16.19 -8.32 -3.87
C ASP A 238 -15.88 -7.00 -3.13
N ILE A 239 -14.64 -6.52 -3.20
CA ILE A 239 -14.25 -5.22 -2.63
C ILE A 239 -15.09 -4.09 -3.26
N LEU A 240 -15.21 -4.06 -4.59
CA LEU A 240 -15.99 -3.04 -5.29
C LEU A 240 -17.48 -3.13 -4.93
N GLY A 241 -18.02 -4.33 -4.77
CA GLY A 241 -19.39 -4.58 -4.32
C GLY A 241 -19.64 -4.08 -2.91
N GLY A 242 -18.73 -4.36 -1.98
CA GLY A 242 -18.78 -3.86 -0.60
C GLY A 242 -18.73 -2.34 -0.51
N VAL A 243 -17.83 -1.70 -1.27
CA VAL A 243 -17.74 -0.24 -1.33
C VAL A 243 -19.02 0.38 -1.92
N ARG A 244 -19.55 -0.16 -3.01
CA ARG A 244 -20.83 0.31 -3.59
C ARG A 244 -22.00 0.16 -2.61
N SER A 245 -22.05 -0.96 -1.88
CA SER A 245 -23.08 -1.20 -0.87
C SER A 245 -22.97 -0.18 0.26
N CYS A 246 -21.76 0.10 0.75
CA CYS A 246 -21.51 1.16 1.72
C CYS A 246 -21.98 2.53 1.22
N CYS A 247 -21.65 2.90 -0.02
CA CYS A 247 -22.13 4.13 -0.65
C CYS A 247 -23.67 4.24 -0.60
N THR A 248 -24.40 3.16 -0.87
CA THR A 248 -25.87 3.14 -0.75
C THR A 248 -26.32 3.40 0.69
N TYR A 249 -25.72 2.75 1.69
CA TYR A 249 -26.10 2.92 3.09
C TYR A 249 -25.85 4.33 3.64
N VAL A 250 -24.75 4.98 3.23
CA VAL A 250 -24.44 6.36 3.66
C VAL A 250 -25.02 7.41 2.71
N GLY A 251 -25.70 6.98 1.64
CA GLY A 251 -26.27 7.85 0.62
C GLY A 251 -25.24 8.63 -0.19
N ALA A 252 -24.05 8.10 -0.46
CA ALA A 252 -23.02 8.71 -1.30
C ALA A 252 -23.21 8.33 -2.78
N GLY A 253 -23.41 9.32 -3.66
CA GLY A 253 -23.57 9.07 -5.10
C GLY A 253 -22.24 8.86 -5.84
N LYS A 254 -21.13 9.28 -5.22
CA LYS A 254 -19.76 9.16 -5.72
C LYS A 254 -18.84 8.83 -4.56
N LEU A 255 -17.73 8.13 -4.83
CA LEU A 255 -16.76 7.75 -3.81
C LEU A 255 -16.21 8.96 -3.03
N LYS A 256 -15.95 10.08 -3.70
CA LYS A 256 -15.48 11.35 -3.10
C LYS A 256 -16.46 11.96 -2.08
N GLU A 257 -17.72 11.54 -2.09
CA GLU A 257 -18.71 12.00 -1.12
C GLU A 257 -18.70 11.17 0.16
N LEU A 258 -18.08 9.98 0.15
CA LEU A 258 -18.15 9.02 1.25
C LEU A 258 -17.58 9.62 2.54
N SER A 259 -16.40 10.23 2.49
CA SER A 259 -15.77 10.87 3.65
C SER A 259 -16.59 12.02 4.24
N ARG A 260 -17.31 12.76 3.40
CA ARG A 260 -18.14 13.91 3.82
C ARG A 260 -19.49 13.48 4.42
N ARG A 261 -19.93 12.26 4.15
CA ARG A 261 -21.23 11.72 4.58
C ARG A 261 -21.11 10.66 5.67
N THR A 262 -19.88 10.29 6.04
CA THR A 262 -19.63 9.23 7.03
C THR A 262 -19.46 9.83 8.42
N THR A 263 -20.08 9.21 9.41
CA THR A 263 -19.79 9.44 10.83
C THR A 263 -19.46 8.11 11.46
N PHE A 264 -18.35 8.05 12.19
CA PHE A 264 -17.92 6.83 12.86
C PHE A 264 -18.44 6.77 14.28
N ILE A 265 -18.91 5.59 14.69
CA ILE A 265 -19.22 5.26 16.07
C ILE A 265 -18.29 4.15 16.51
N ARG A 266 -17.64 4.32 17.67
CA ARG A 266 -16.79 3.29 18.25
C ARG A 266 -17.65 2.16 18.80
N VAL A 267 -17.34 0.94 18.41
CA VAL A 267 -18.00 -0.28 18.88
C VAL A 267 -17.00 -1.19 19.60
N SER A 268 -17.51 -2.07 20.47
CA SER A 268 -16.71 -3.12 21.09
C SER A 268 -16.49 -4.33 20.19
N GLN A 269 -17.46 -4.62 19.30
CA GLN A 269 -17.43 -5.73 18.36
C GLN A 269 -17.90 -5.28 16.98
N GLN A 270 -17.24 -5.77 15.93
CA GLN A 270 -17.60 -5.46 14.54
C GLN A 270 -18.81 -6.25 14.06
N LEU A 271 -18.94 -7.50 14.52
CA LEU A 271 -20.01 -8.41 14.14
C LEU A 271 -20.73 -8.94 15.38
N ASN A 272 -22.01 -9.24 15.21
CA ASN A 272 -22.73 -10.08 16.17
C ASN A 272 -22.45 -11.54 15.81
N GLU A 273 -21.72 -12.24 16.67
CA GLU A 273 -21.26 -13.62 16.45
C GLU A 273 -22.16 -14.67 17.13
N ILE A 274 -23.32 -14.29 17.67
CA ILE A 274 -24.22 -15.20 18.41
C ILE A 274 -24.62 -16.42 17.57
N PHE A 275 -24.78 -16.26 16.25
CA PHE A 275 -25.10 -17.35 15.33
C PHE A 275 -23.92 -17.73 14.42
N SER A 276 -22.69 -17.44 14.84
CA SER A 276 -21.48 -17.75 14.08
C SER A 276 -20.58 -18.79 14.78
N PRO A 277 -21.07 -19.98 15.24
CA PRO A 277 -20.25 -20.82 16.10
C PRO A 277 -19.04 -21.44 15.40
N ASN A 278 -19.03 -21.51 14.06
CA ASN A 278 -17.88 -21.82 13.19
C ASN A 278 -18.36 -21.83 11.73
N THR A 279 -17.84 -20.90 10.90
CA THR A 279 -18.02 -20.77 9.43
C THR A 279 -19.36 -20.18 8.94
N ILE A 280 -19.29 -19.14 8.09
CA ILE A 280 -19.64 -19.18 6.66
C ILE A 280 -18.86 -18.06 5.95
N GLN A 281 -18.38 -18.42 4.76
CA GLN A 281 -17.63 -17.63 3.80
C GLN A 281 -18.33 -16.32 3.40
N GLY A 282 -17.53 -15.27 3.28
CA GLY A 282 -17.69 -14.13 2.38
C GLY A 282 -16.30 -13.82 1.85
#